data_AF-A0A2G1X263-F1
#
_entry.id   AF-A0A2G1X263-F1
#
_cell.length_a   1.000
_cell.length_b   1.000
_cell.length_c   1.000
_cell.angle_alpha   90.00
_cell.angle_beta   90.00
_cell.angle_gamma   90.00
#
_symmetry.space_group_name_H-M   'P 1'
#
loop_
_entity.id
_entity.type
_entity.pdbx_description
1 polymer ?
#
loop_
_entity_poly.entity_id
_entity_poly.type
_entity_poly.pdbx_seq_one_letter_code
_entity_poly.pdbx_strand_id
1 'polypeptide(L)'
;MDRRKFIASVGVIASGSAAAVGTGAFSSTEATRNVDVKVADDSNALLGLQPTASANGNYVDQTSNDALAINLTGSNNNRGSGIAGGEGLNANAVTSIADVFEIKNQGTQTIEAAVTPLAYGDIDGQEFPPDVDGALAVFLIPQNPDEIEVEVEWGLSDGWIPLPVVEDVSFIGIKDLSPGQKIKFSLLGVVVDESSIGSSSINDQLEIAAQEV
;
A
#
# COMPACT_ATOMS: atom_id res chain seq x y z
N MET A 1 -68.85 -37.31 74.87
CA MET A 1 -68.61 -35.98 75.49
C MET A 1 -67.10 -35.80 75.64
N ASP A 2 -66.64 -34.67 75.12
CA ASP A 2 -65.25 -34.29 74.82
C ASP A 2 -64.28 -34.24 76.01
N ARG A 3 -62.98 -34.34 75.72
CA ARG A 3 -61.99 -33.23 75.84
C ARG A 3 -60.54 -33.75 75.80
N ARG A 4 -59.90 -33.70 74.62
CA ARG A 4 -58.47 -33.32 74.53
C ARG A 4 -58.30 -32.40 73.33
N LYS A 5 -58.15 -31.12 73.64
CA LYS A 5 -57.71 -30.08 72.71
C LYS A 5 -56.27 -30.38 72.35
N PHE A 6 -55.99 -30.60 71.07
CA PHE A 6 -54.62 -30.54 70.54
C PHE A 6 -54.46 -29.20 69.83
N ILE A 7 -53.66 -28.33 70.43
CA ILE A 7 -53.16 -27.08 69.86
C ILE A 7 -51.80 -27.36 69.23
N ALA A 8 -51.52 -26.67 68.12
CA ALA A 8 -50.23 -26.47 67.46
C ALA A 8 -49.62 -27.73 66.81
N SER A 9 -49.20 -27.71 65.55
CA SER A 9 -48.41 -26.66 64.90
C SER A 9 -48.62 -26.68 63.38
N VAL A 10 -49.06 -25.54 62.83
CA VAL A 10 -48.87 -25.23 61.42
C VAL A 10 -47.38 -24.93 61.25
N GLY A 11 -46.61 -25.98 60.93
CA GLY A 11 -45.30 -25.80 60.35
C GLY A 11 -45.50 -25.28 58.93
N VAL A 12 -45.23 -23.99 58.74
CA VAL A 12 -45.04 -23.38 57.42
C VAL A 12 -44.14 -24.30 56.62
N ILE A 13 -44.68 -24.95 55.59
CA ILE A 13 -43.87 -25.40 54.47
C ILE A 13 -43.35 -24.10 53.89
N ALA A 14 -42.13 -23.72 54.28
CA ALA A 14 -41.41 -22.65 53.62
C ALA A 14 -41.34 -23.09 52.15
N SER A 15 -42.22 -22.50 51.35
CA SER A 15 -42.30 -22.67 49.92
C SER A 15 -40.91 -22.46 49.36
N GLY A 16 -40.27 -23.58 49.02
CA GLY A 16 -39.11 -23.56 48.18
C GLY A 16 -39.45 -22.84 46.88
N SER A 17 -38.45 -22.18 46.31
CA SER A 17 -38.46 -21.54 44.98
C SER A 17 -39.46 -20.37 44.83
N ALA A 18 -39.07 -19.13 44.62
CA ALA A 18 -37.96 -18.68 43.80
C ALA A 18 -37.34 -17.42 44.41
N ALA A 19 -36.04 -17.49 44.68
CA ALA A 19 -35.22 -16.30 44.69
C ALA A 19 -35.32 -15.70 43.27
N ALA A 20 -36.17 -14.69 43.07
CA ALA A 20 -36.10 -13.84 41.89
C ALA A 20 -34.89 -12.90 42.04
N VAL A 21 -33.69 -13.50 42.15
CA VAL A 21 -32.45 -12.80 41.91
C VAL A 21 -32.37 -12.68 40.40
N GLY A 22 -32.66 -11.49 39.89
CA GLY A 22 -32.53 -11.17 38.48
C GLY A 22 -31.07 -11.31 38.06
N THR A 23 -30.70 -12.50 37.59
CA THR A 23 -29.41 -12.76 36.96
C THR A 23 -29.46 -12.26 35.54
N GLY A 24 -28.81 -11.11 35.31
CA GLY A 24 -27.98 -10.90 34.13
C GLY A 24 -28.69 -10.52 32.83
N ALA A 25 -28.87 -9.22 32.60
CA ALA A 25 -29.00 -8.68 31.25
C ALA A 25 -27.67 -8.75 30.45
N PHE A 26 -26.55 -9.02 31.13
CA PHE A 26 -25.30 -9.53 30.55
C PHE A 26 -24.66 -10.47 31.57
N SER A 27 -24.89 -11.77 31.43
CA SER A 27 -23.99 -12.77 32.02
C SER A 27 -22.68 -12.65 31.26
N SER A 28 -21.58 -12.31 31.95
CA SER A 28 -20.25 -12.06 31.37
C SER A 28 -19.94 -12.97 30.19
N THR A 29 -19.79 -12.40 29.00
CA THR A 29 -19.29 -13.13 27.83
C THR A 29 -17.78 -12.93 27.79
N GLU A 30 -17.05 -13.82 28.45
CA GLU A 30 -15.60 -13.97 28.23
C GLU A 30 -15.40 -14.72 26.91
N ALA A 31 -15.31 -13.95 25.83
CA ALA A 31 -14.87 -14.49 24.54
C ALA A 31 -13.35 -14.27 24.43
N THR A 32 -12.59 -15.35 24.47
CA THR A 32 -11.17 -15.32 24.10
C THR A 32 -11.07 -15.05 22.61
N ARG A 33 -10.78 -13.80 22.24
CA ARG A 33 -10.50 -13.41 20.86
C ARG A 33 -9.00 -13.57 20.64
N ASN A 34 -8.60 -14.48 19.76
CA ASN A 34 -7.21 -14.59 19.33
C ASN A 34 -6.97 -13.57 18.21
N VAL A 35 -5.88 -12.81 18.29
CA VAL A 35 -5.46 -11.89 17.25
C VAL A 35 -4.07 -12.32 16.82
N ASP A 36 -3.95 -12.79 15.58
CA ASP A 36 -2.69 -13.20 14.97
C ASP A 36 -2.33 -12.19 13.88
N VAL A 37 -1.20 -11.50 14.05
CA VAL A 37 -0.69 -10.51 13.08
C VAL A 37 0.60 -11.04 12.48
N LYS A 38 0.70 -10.99 11.15
CA LYS A 38 1.90 -11.38 10.41
C LYS A 38 2.28 -10.25 9.45
N VAL A 39 3.55 -9.86 9.49
CA VAL A 39 4.16 -9.06 8.43
C VAL A 39 4.54 -10.02 7.30
N ALA A 40 4.02 -9.75 6.10
CA ALA A 40 4.28 -10.54 4.91
C ALA A 40 5.21 -9.76 3.97
N ASP A 41 5.87 -10.49 3.09
CA ASP A 41 6.58 -9.95 1.95
C ASP A 41 5.61 -9.13 1.07
N ASP A 42 6.09 -8.06 0.44
CA ASP A 42 5.40 -7.12 -0.46
C ASP A 42 4.51 -7.84 -1.47
N SER A 43 4.99 -8.90 -2.10
CA SER A 43 4.19 -9.67 -3.08
C SER A 43 3.04 -10.48 -2.45
N ASN A 44 3.17 -10.84 -1.18
CA ASN A 44 2.22 -11.67 -0.42
C ASN A 44 1.37 -10.86 0.58
N ALA A 45 1.62 -9.56 0.71
CA ALA A 45 0.87 -8.67 1.58
C ALA A 45 -0.57 -8.48 1.08
N LEU A 46 -1.48 -8.07 2.00
CA LEU A 46 -2.87 -7.77 1.65
C LEU A 46 -2.97 -6.67 0.58
N LEU A 47 -2.03 -5.72 0.60
CA LEU A 47 -1.72 -4.86 -0.53
C LEU A 47 -0.44 -5.38 -1.18
N GLY A 48 -0.57 -6.08 -2.30
CA GLY A 48 0.55 -6.71 -2.99
C GLY A 48 1.29 -5.73 -3.88
N LEU A 49 2.63 -5.68 -3.76
CA LEU A 49 3.51 -4.98 -4.70
C LEU A 49 4.40 -6.01 -5.39
N GLN A 50 4.39 -6.02 -6.72
CA GLN A 50 5.22 -6.97 -7.49
C GLN A 50 5.56 -6.46 -8.90
N PRO A 51 6.65 -6.95 -9.52
CA PRO A 51 6.90 -6.76 -10.94
C PRO A 51 5.71 -7.27 -11.77
N THR A 52 5.42 -6.64 -12.90
CA THR A 52 4.39 -7.19 -13.78
C THR A 52 4.88 -8.47 -14.46
N ALA A 53 3.93 -9.30 -14.92
CA ALA A 53 4.28 -10.46 -15.76
C ALA A 53 4.67 -10.09 -17.20
N SER A 54 4.75 -8.79 -17.54
CA SER A 54 5.19 -8.35 -18.87
C SER A 54 6.71 -8.48 -19.00
N ALA A 55 7.23 -8.38 -20.23
CA ALA A 55 8.68 -8.39 -20.45
C ALA A 55 9.41 -7.27 -19.68
N ASN A 56 8.73 -6.15 -19.43
CA ASN A 56 9.30 -5.02 -18.71
C ASN A 56 9.31 -5.20 -17.19
N GLY A 57 8.59 -6.20 -16.66
CA GLY A 57 8.72 -6.62 -15.26
C GLY A 57 10.14 -7.11 -14.93
N ASN A 58 10.91 -7.57 -15.93
CA ASN A 58 12.32 -7.93 -15.75
C ASN A 58 13.21 -6.73 -15.39
N TYR A 59 12.73 -5.50 -15.54
CA TYR A 59 13.43 -4.30 -15.08
C TYR A 59 13.18 -3.98 -13.60
N VAL A 60 12.39 -4.79 -12.90
CA VAL A 60 12.08 -4.60 -11.48
C VAL A 60 12.58 -5.79 -10.70
N ASP A 61 13.50 -5.53 -9.79
CA ASP A 61 14.05 -6.51 -8.86
C ASP A 61 13.41 -6.34 -7.48
N GLN A 62 13.36 -7.42 -6.69
CA GLN A 62 13.13 -7.32 -5.25
C GLN A 62 14.48 -7.20 -4.55
N THR A 63 14.60 -6.19 -3.69
CA THR A 63 15.80 -6.00 -2.87
C THR A 63 15.87 -7.04 -1.76
N SER A 64 17.00 -7.10 -1.03
CA SER A 64 17.14 -7.97 0.14
C SER A 64 16.16 -7.67 1.28
N ASN A 65 15.57 -6.48 1.27
CA ASN A 65 14.56 -6.04 2.23
C ASN A 65 13.15 -6.12 1.63
N ASP A 66 13.00 -6.86 0.52
CA ASP A 66 11.76 -7.13 -0.21
C ASP A 66 11.09 -5.91 -0.90
N ALA A 67 11.66 -4.71 -0.73
CA ALA A 67 11.26 -3.53 -1.50
C ALA A 67 11.52 -3.72 -3.00
N LEU A 68 10.63 -3.21 -3.85
CA LEU A 68 10.82 -3.15 -5.30
C LEU A 68 11.88 -2.11 -5.70
N ALA A 69 12.77 -2.48 -6.61
CA ALA A 69 13.78 -1.61 -7.19
C ALA A 69 13.76 -1.69 -8.71
N ILE A 70 13.65 -0.55 -9.39
CA ILE A 70 13.78 -0.47 -10.85
C ILE A 70 15.26 -0.47 -11.21
N ASN A 71 15.72 -1.49 -11.94
CA ASN A 71 17.11 -1.66 -12.33
C ASN A 71 17.25 -1.67 -13.85
N LEU A 72 17.63 -0.53 -14.41
CA LEU A 72 17.93 -0.36 -15.83
C LEU A 72 19.43 -0.49 -16.13
N THR A 73 20.26 -0.89 -15.15
CA THR A 73 21.72 -0.92 -15.29
C THR A 73 22.24 -2.28 -15.76
N GLY A 74 23.54 -2.36 -16.08
CA GLY A 74 24.24 -3.62 -16.35
C GLY A 74 24.29 -4.63 -15.22
N SER A 75 23.90 -4.24 -14.01
CA SER A 75 23.79 -5.18 -12.89
C SER A 75 22.50 -5.99 -12.90
N ASN A 76 21.52 -5.63 -13.76
CA ASN A 76 20.28 -6.37 -13.88
C ASN A 76 20.51 -7.73 -14.57
N ASN A 77 20.43 -8.80 -13.79
CA ASN A 77 20.62 -10.18 -14.27
C ASN A 77 19.41 -10.75 -15.04
N ASN A 78 18.25 -10.09 -14.96
CA ASN A 78 17.02 -10.47 -15.65
C ASN A 78 16.92 -9.88 -17.07
N ARG A 79 17.90 -9.06 -17.47
CA ARG A 79 17.99 -8.48 -18.81
C ARG A 79 18.34 -9.53 -19.87
N GLY A 80 17.87 -9.32 -21.10
CA GLY A 80 18.30 -10.08 -22.27
C GLY A 80 19.78 -9.88 -22.63
N SER A 81 20.25 -10.65 -23.61
CA SER A 81 21.63 -10.60 -24.11
C SER A 81 21.70 -10.08 -25.56
N GLY A 82 22.86 -9.57 -25.97
CA GLY A 82 23.09 -9.06 -27.32
C GLY A 82 22.26 -7.80 -27.60
N ILE A 83 21.45 -7.82 -28.67
CA ILE A 83 20.60 -6.67 -29.04
C ILE A 83 19.49 -6.35 -28.03
N ALA A 84 19.18 -7.29 -27.12
CA ALA A 84 18.22 -7.12 -26.03
C ALA A 84 18.89 -6.82 -24.67
N GLY A 85 20.20 -6.53 -24.68
CA GLY A 85 21.02 -6.29 -23.49
C GLY A 85 21.36 -4.83 -23.22
N GLY A 86 20.59 -3.89 -23.77
CA GLY A 86 20.82 -2.45 -23.56
C GLY A 86 20.65 -2.03 -22.10
N GLU A 87 21.33 -0.97 -21.70
CA GLU A 87 21.28 -0.42 -20.35
C GLU A 87 21.00 1.08 -20.37
N GLY A 88 20.38 1.55 -19.31
CA GLY A 88 20.05 2.95 -19.10
C GLY A 88 18.93 3.46 -20.00
N LEU A 89 18.82 4.78 -20.02
CA LEU A 89 17.92 5.53 -20.88
C LEU A 89 18.74 6.24 -21.96
N ASN A 90 18.14 6.48 -23.12
CA ASN A 90 18.76 7.28 -24.16
C ASN A 90 18.92 8.73 -23.67
N ALA A 91 20.10 9.31 -23.85
CA ALA A 91 20.30 10.75 -23.68
C ALA A 91 19.54 11.54 -24.74
N ASN A 92 19.16 12.79 -24.41
CA ASN A 92 18.36 13.66 -25.26
C ASN A 92 17.05 13.01 -25.73
N ALA A 93 16.42 12.20 -24.87
CA ALA A 93 15.24 11.43 -25.24
C ALA A 93 14.21 11.36 -24.11
N VAL A 94 12.97 11.16 -24.53
CA VAL A 94 11.86 10.76 -23.67
C VAL A 94 11.63 9.28 -23.89
N THR A 95 11.86 8.47 -22.87
CA THR A 95 11.76 7.02 -22.91
C THR A 95 10.63 6.55 -22.00
N SER A 96 9.68 5.82 -22.56
CA SER A 96 8.59 5.19 -21.79
C SER A 96 8.81 3.69 -21.72
N ILE A 97 8.81 3.13 -20.51
CA ILE A 97 8.83 1.69 -20.25
C ILE A 97 7.49 1.31 -19.64
N ALA A 98 6.64 0.64 -20.42
CA ALA A 98 5.28 0.32 -20.00
C ALA A 98 5.24 -0.81 -18.98
N ASP A 99 4.27 -0.79 -18.06
CA ASP A 99 3.93 -1.92 -17.19
C ASP A 99 5.15 -2.50 -16.42
N VAL A 100 5.88 -1.68 -15.67
CA VAL A 100 7.07 -2.13 -14.93
C VAL A 100 6.69 -2.91 -13.65
N PHE A 101 5.79 -2.37 -12.83
CA PHE A 101 5.28 -3.06 -11.63
C PHE A 101 3.77 -2.83 -11.47
N GLU A 102 3.15 -3.59 -10.58
CA GLU A 102 1.74 -3.47 -10.23
C GLU A 102 1.51 -3.45 -8.72
N ILE A 103 0.45 -2.73 -8.32
CA ILE A 103 -0.14 -2.78 -6.99
C ILE A 103 -1.47 -3.53 -7.10
N LYS A 104 -1.67 -4.52 -6.25
CA LYS A 104 -2.87 -5.37 -6.27
C LYS A 104 -3.51 -5.44 -4.89
N ASN A 105 -4.82 -5.23 -4.83
CA ASN A 105 -5.57 -5.52 -3.62
C ASN A 105 -5.79 -7.04 -3.50
N GLN A 106 -5.09 -7.67 -2.56
CA GLN A 106 -5.20 -9.10 -2.22
C GLN A 106 -6.04 -9.31 -0.94
N GLY A 107 -6.55 -8.24 -0.35
CA GLY A 107 -7.45 -8.25 0.79
C GLY A 107 -8.89 -8.59 0.41
N THR A 108 -9.78 -8.45 1.39
CA THR A 108 -11.21 -8.79 1.24
C THR A 108 -12.12 -7.56 1.15
N GLN A 109 -11.57 -6.37 1.32
CA GLN A 109 -12.30 -5.10 1.33
C GLN A 109 -11.77 -4.18 0.25
N THR A 110 -12.62 -3.27 -0.21
CA THR A 110 -12.21 -2.17 -1.08
C THR A 110 -11.36 -1.20 -0.27
N ILE A 111 -10.28 -0.72 -0.90
CA ILE A 111 -9.33 0.17 -0.25
C ILE A 111 -9.06 1.41 -1.10
N GLU A 112 -8.52 2.40 -0.42
CA GLU A 112 -7.90 3.59 -0.97
C GLU A 112 -6.39 3.45 -0.77
N ALA A 113 -5.60 3.78 -1.79
CA ALA A 113 -4.14 3.78 -1.66
C ALA A 113 -3.54 5.10 -2.13
N ALA A 114 -2.50 5.57 -1.44
CA ALA A 114 -1.65 6.67 -1.88
C ALA A 114 -0.24 6.16 -2.15
N VAL A 115 0.34 6.64 -3.25
CA VAL A 115 1.68 6.26 -3.72
C VAL A 115 2.46 7.53 -3.99
N THR A 116 3.60 7.74 -3.35
CA THR A 116 4.44 8.92 -3.65
C THR A 116 4.97 8.84 -5.09
N PRO A 117 4.80 9.86 -5.96
CA PRO A 117 5.42 9.82 -7.28
C PRO A 117 6.93 9.86 -7.08
N LEU A 118 7.64 9.07 -7.86
CA LEU A 118 9.08 9.25 -8.01
C LEU A 118 9.28 10.39 -8.99
N ALA A 119 10.09 11.38 -8.61
CA ALA A 119 10.57 12.46 -9.45
C ALA A 119 12.00 12.80 -9.00
N TYR A 120 12.98 12.17 -9.65
CA TYR A 120 14.38 12.50 -9.42
C TYR A 120 14.83 13.60 -10.38
N GLY A 121 15.76 14.46 -9.97
CA GLY A 121 16.36 15.49 -10.80
C GLY A 121 17.82 15.67 -10.40
N ASP A 122 18.74 15.18 -11.22
CA ASP A 122 20.16 15.55 -11.07
C ASP A 122 20.37 16.89 -11.77
N ILE A 123 20.31 17.98 -10.99
CA ILE A 123 20.48 19.36 -11.47
C ILE A 123 21.74 19.96 -10.83
N ASP A 124 22.87 19.89 -11.53
CA ASP A 124 24.13 20.53 -11.09
C ASP A 124 24.15 22.07 -11.29
N GLY A 125 22.99 22.68 -11.58
CA GLY A 125 22.81 24.12 -11.65
C GLY A 125 22.59 24.72 -10.27
N GLN A 126 23.64 25.33 -9.70
CA GLN A 126 23.47 26.30 -8.61
C GLN A 126 22.60 27.44 -9.17
N GLU A 127 21.43 27.63 -8.57
CA GLU A 127 20.33 28.46 -9.08
C GLU A 127 19.42 27.70 -10.06
N PHE A 128 18.12 27.76 -9.79
CA PHE A 128 17.01 27.28 -10.63
C PHE A 128 16.73 28.16 -11.89
N PRO A 129 17.70 28.55 -12.74
CA PRO A 129 17.44 29.08 -14.08
C PRO A 129 18.60 28.70 -15.08
N PRO A 130 19.10 29.53 -16.04
CA PRO A 130 19.84 29.05 -17.21
C PRO A 130 21.22 28.45 -16.90
N ASP A 131 21.64 27.57 -17.82
CA ASP A 131 22.84 26.71 -17.81
C ASP A 131 22.69 25.39 -17.04
N VAL A 132 21.65 24.61 -17.38
CA VAL A 132 21.55 23.20 -16.97
C VAL A 132 22.54 22.36 -17.77
N ASP A 133 23.63 21.96 -17.11
CA ASP A 133 24.64 21.02 -17.59
C ASP A 133 24.13 19.56 -17.61
N GLY A 134 22.82 19.33 -17.51
CA GLY A 134 22.21 18.00 -17.50
C GLY A 134 20.99 17.94 -16.58
N ALA A 135 19.96 17.21 -16.99
CA ALA A 135 18.81 16.87 -16.16
C ALA A 135 18.29 15.47 -16.53
N LEU A 136 18.14 14.62 -15.53
CA LEU A 136 17.41 13.35 -15.60
C LEU A 136 16.15 13.47 -14.75
N ALA A 137 14.98 13.37 -15.37
CA ALA A 137 13.71 13.23 -14.67
C ALA A 137 13.11 11.83 -14.88
N VAL A 138 12.67 11.19 -13.80
CA VAL A 138 12.04 9.86 -13.85
C VAL A 138 10.69 9.94 -13.16
N PHE A 139 9.62 9.56 -13.86
CA PHE A 139 8.24 9.60 -13.38
C PHE A 139 7.61 8.20 -13.38
N LEU A 140 6.77 7.95 -12.38
CA LEU A 140 5.85 6.81 -12.36
C LEU A 140 4.48 7.24 -12.88
N ILE A 141 3.99 6.55 -13.91
CA ILE A 141 2.72 6.84 -14.55
C ILE A 141 1.76 5.68 -14.29
N PRO A 142 0.65 5.90 -13.58
CA PRO A 142 -0.37 4.88 -13.39
C PRO A 142 -0.99 4.50 -14.74
N GLN A 143 -1.17 3.21 -14.96
CA GLN A 143 -1.85 2.61 -16.09
C GLN A 143 -2.96 1.74 -15.55
N ASN A 144 -4.18 2.09 -15.93
CA ASN A 144 -5.37 1.53 -15.34
C ASN A 144 -6.14 0.70 -16.36
N PRO A 145 -6.04 -0.64 -16.30
CA PRO A 145 -6.80 -1.52 -17.18
C PRO A 145 -8.28 -1.66 -16.79
N ASP A 146 -8.66 -1.27 -15.56
CA ASP A 146 -9.93 -1.62 -14.92
C ASP A 146 -10.86 -0.41 -14.64
N GLU A 147 -10.61 0.78 -15.25
CA GLU A 147 -11.36 2.04 -15.02
C GLU A 147 -11.43 2.52 -13.55
N ILE A 148 -10.53 2.06 -12.69
CA ILE A 148 -10.27 2.59 -11.34
C ILE A 148 -10.05 4.12 -11.35
N GLU A 149 -10.65 4.87 -10.42
CA GLU A 149 -10.41 6.31 -10.35
C GLU A 149 -9.00 6.58 -9.79
N VAL A 150 -8.17 7.27 -10.60
CA VAL A 150 -6.81 7.66 -10.21
C VAL A 150 -6.76 9.18 -10.15
N GLU A 151 -6.52 9.70 -8.96
CA GLU A 151 -6.39 11.13 -8.72
C GLU A 151 -4.93 11.44 -8.40
N VAL A 152 -4.31 12.30 -9.22
CA VAL A 152 -2.95 12.78 -8.95
C VAL A 152 -3.07 14.10 -8.21
N GLU A 153 -2.76 14.09 -6.91
CA GLU A 153 -2.87 15.25 -6.05
C GLU A 153 -1.48 15.86 -5.81
N TRP A 154 -1.26 17.05 -6.36
CA TRP A 154 -0.03 17.81 -6.17
C TRP A 154 -0.19 18.71 -4.95
N GLY A 155 0.14 18.16 -3.78
CA GLY A 155 0.30 18.83 -2.48
C GLY A 155 -0.43 20.16 -2.26
N LEU A 156 -1.69 20.13 -1.82
CA LEU A 156 -2.32 21.12 -0.94
C LEU A 156 -3.44 20.45 -0.11
N SER A 157 -3.08 19.91 1.05
CA SER A 157 -3.88 19.76 2.28
C SER A 157 -5.35 19.25 2.28
N ASP A 158 -5.96 18.79 1.19
CA ASP A 158 -7.37 18.33 1.18
C ASP A 158 -7.55 16.85 0.74
N GLY A 159 -6.46 16.08 0.72
CA GLY A 159 -6.50 14.66 0.43
C GLY A 159 -7.34 13.85 1.43
N TRP A 160 -8.17 12.98 0.89
CA TRP A 160 -8.95 11.89 1.48
C TRP A 160 -8.20 10.92 2.45
N ILE A 161 -6.85 10.92 2.48
CA ILE A 161 -6.05 10.18 3.48
C ILE A 161 -5.41 11.17 4.47
N PRO A 162 -5.66 11.05 5.79
CA PRO A 162 -5.10 11.96 6.79
C PRO A 162 -3.65 11.59 7.14
N LEU A 163 -2.73 11.74 6.18
CA LEU A 163 -1.29 11.66 6.44
C LEU A 163 -0.83 12.98 7.10
N PRO A 164 0.12 12.95 8.06
CA PRO A 164 0.69 14.16 8.62
C PRO A 164 1.30 14.99 7.48
N VAL A 165 0.90 16.26 7.41
CA VAL A 165 1.33 17.22 6.40
C VAL A 165 2.83 17.45 6.53
N VAL A 166 3.62 16.62 5.87
CA VAL A 166 4.93 17.05 5.39
C VAL A 166 4.65 17.92 4.18
N GLU A 167 4.77 19.23 4.36
CA GLU A 167 4.78 20.16 3.24
C GLU A 167 5.83 19.65 2.24
N ASP A 168 5.42 19.47 0.97
CA ASP A 168 6.22 19.03 -0.20
C ASP A 168 6.18 17.56 -0.67
N VAL A 169 5.38 16.64 -0.10
CA VAL A 169 5.19 15.31 -0.75
C VAL A 169 3.97 15.28 -1.68
N SER A 170 4.22 15.08 -2.96
CA SER A 170 3.17 14.75 -3.94
C SER A 170 2.72 13.30 -3.73
N PHE A 171 1.48 12.94 -4.07
CA PHE A 171 1.04 11.53 -4.07
C PHE A 171 0.03 11.26 -5.19
N ILE A 172 0.04 10.01 -5.65
CA ILE A 172 -0.94 9.44 -6.58
C ILE A 172 -1.95 8.67 -5.74
N GLY A 173 -3.17 9.18 -5.69
CA GLY A 173 -4.31 8.54 -5.05
C GLY A 173 -5.01 7.54 -5.97
N ILE A 174 -5.30 6.35 -5.44
CA ILE A 174 -5.96 5.23 -6.13
C ILE A 174 -7.27 4.91 -5.39
N LYS A 175 -8.38 5.43 -5.90
CA LYS A 175 -9.73 5.31 -5.31
C LYS A 175 -10.37 3.98 -5.63
N ASP A 176 -11.16 3.46 -4.69
CA ASP A 176 -12.04 2.32 -4.88
C ASP A 176 -11.36 1.05 -5.43
N LEU A 177 -10.14 0.75 -4.98
CA LEU A 177 -9.42 -0.45 -5.40
C LEU A 177 -10.07 -1.68 -4.75
N SER A 178 -10.94 -2.37 -5.48
CA SER A 178 -11.72 -3.52 -4.99
C SER A 178 -10.86 -4.80 -4.88
N PRO A 179 -11.29 -5.79 -4.08
CA PRO A 179 -10.58 -7.07 -3.96
C PRO A 179 -10.29 -7.73 -5.31
N GLY A 180 -9.02 -8.06 -5.54
CA GLY A 180 -8.53 -8.68 -6.77
C GLY A 180 -8.18 -7.71 -7.90
N GLN A 181 -8.60 -6.43 -7.80
CA GLN A 181 -8.20 -5.40 -8.76
C GLN A 181 -6.74 -5.00 -8.59
N LYS A 182 -6.18 -4.47 -9.68
CA LYS A 182 -4.80 -4.03 -9.71
C LYS A 182 -4.62 -2.80 -10.59
N ILE A 183 -3.63 -2.01 -10.23
CA ILE A 183 -3.16 -0.89 -11.03
C ILE A 183 -1.70 -1.14 -11.40
N LYS A 184 -1.36 -0.87 -12.66
CA LYS A 184 0.02 -1.01 -13.13
C LYS A 184 0.67 0.37 -13.17
N PHE A 185 1.98 0.40 -13.11
CA PHE A 185 2.76 1.61 -13.28
C PHE A 185 3.75 1.44 -14.42
N SER A 186 3.83 2.49 -15.24
CA SER A 186 4.84 2.65 -16.28
C SER A 186 5.90 3.63 -15.81
N LEU A 187 7.10 3.51 -16.35
CA LEU A 187 8.19 4.45 -16.12
C LEU A 187 8.27 5.43 -17.30
N LEU A 188 8.40 6.72 -17.02
CA LEU A 188 8.74 7.73 -18.01
C LEU A 188 10.04 8.41 -17.60
N GLY A 189 11.11 8.18 -18.37
CA GLY A 189 12.37 8.86 -18.22
C GLY A 189 12.51 9.99 -19.23
N VAL A 190 12.88 11.18 -18.77
CA VAL A 190 13.22 12.35 -19.57
C VAL A 190 14.68 12.68 -19.31
N VAL A 191 15.52 12.53 -20.33
CA VAL A 191 16.96 12.83 -20.24
C VAL A 191 17.26 13.98 -21.17
N VAL A 192 17.69 15.11 -20.61
CA VAL A 192 17.82 16.38 -21.35
C VAL A 192 19.20 16.55 -22.00
N ASP A 193 20.26 15.97 -21.44
CA ASP A 193 21.63 16.08 -22.00
C ASP A 193 22.45 14.78 -21.83
N GLU A 194 23.53 14.62 -22.62
CA GLU A 194 24.50 13.52 -22.52
C GLU A 194 25.40 13.64 -21.28
N SER A 195 25.59 14.84 -20.74
CA SER A 195 26.27 15.04 -19.45
C SER A 195 25.48 14.50 -18.25
N SER A 196 24.17 14.24 -18.41
CA SER A 196 23.36 13.45 -17.46
C SER A 196 23.64 11.95 -17.53
N ILE A 197 24.51 11.49 -18.44
CA ILE A 197 24.93 10.09 -18.52
C ILE A 197 25.90 9.80 -17.36
N GLY A 198 25.34 9.25 -16.28
CA GLY A 198 26.07 8.73 -15.14
C GLY A 198 25.26 7.61 -14.47
N SER A 199 25.89 6.83 -13.61
CA SER A 199 25.16 5.91 -12.72
C SER A 199 24.50 6.72 -11.60
N SER A 200 23.52 7.56 -11.93
CA SER A 200 22.72 8.24 -10.91
C SER A 200 21.82 7.18 -10.27
N SER A 201 22.22 6.71 -9.08
CA SER A 201 21.39 5.80 -8.30
C SER A 201 20.31 6.61 -7.61
N ILE A 202 19.08 6.47 -8.08
CA ILE A 202 17.91 7.01 -7.38
C ILE A 202 17.66 6.11 -6.17
N ASN A 203 17.98 6.61 -4.98
CA ASN A 203 17.73 5.90 -3.71
C ASN A 203 16.41 6.35 -3.06
N ASP A 204 15.56 7.07 -3.79
CA ASP A 204 14.25 7.46 -3.30
C ASP A 204 13.38 6.23 -3.10
N GLN A 205 12.78 6.14 -1.91
CA GLN A 205 11.87 5.06 -1.56
C GLN A 205 10.45 5.48 -1.91
N LEU A 206 9.74 4.59 -2.59
CA LEU A 206 8.32 4.71 -2.82
C LEU A 206 7.59 4.46 -1.50
N GLU A 207 6.90 5.47 -0.96
CA GLU A 207 6.01 5.29 0.18
C GLU A 207 4.60 4.97 -0.31
N ILE A 208 4.03 3.88 0.23
CA ILE A 208 2.67 3.45 -0.07
C ILE A 208 1.87 3.35 1.23
N ALA A 209 0.75 4.06 1.28
CA ALA A 209 -0.20 3.99 2.37
C ALA A 209 -1.55 3.51 1.83
N ALA A 210 -2.30 2.73 2.61
CA ALA A 210 -3.65 2.32 2.24
C ALA A 210 -4.60 2.23 3.43
N GLN A 211 -5.88 2.48 3.18
CA GLN A 211 -6.96 2.42 4.16
C GLN A 211 -8.22 1.80 3.55
N GLU A 212 -9.08 1.22 4.38
CA GLU A 212 -10.39 0.70 3.99
C GLU A 212 -11.38 1.86 3.72
N VAL A 213 -12.27 1.68 2.74
CA VAL A 213 -13.42 2.58 2.43
C VAL A 213 -14.67 2.19 3.23
#